data_AF-A0AAD5TUL5-F1
#
_entry.id   AF-A0AAD5TUL5-F1
#
_cell.length_a   1.000
_cell.length_b   1.000
_cell.length_c   1.000
_cell.angle_alpha   90.00
_cell.angle_beta   90.00
_cell.angle_gamma   90.00
#
_symmetry.space_group_name_H-M   'P 1'
#
loop_
_entity.id
_entity.type
_entity.pdbx_description
1 polymer ?
#
loop_
_entity_poly.entity_id
_entity_poly.type
_entity_poly.pdbx_seq_one_letter_code
_entity_poly.pdbx_strand_id
1 'polypeptide(L)' 'ENDKELLLERNVGTFERRLQLPKNINFEEVEAKLDLGVLTLKYVKKPKVDAMKKI' A
#
# COMPACT_ATOMS: atom_id res chain seq x y z
N GLU A 1 39.43 -13.22 -0.73
CA GLU A 1 38.14 -13.88 -1.01
C GLU A 1 37.78 -14.79 0.16
N ASN A 2 36.95 -14.35 1.10
CA ASN A 2 36.30 -15.21 2.10
C ASN A 2 35.31 -14.40 2.95
N ASP A 3 34.25 -13.89 2.33
CA ASP A 3 33.08 -13.44 3.08
C ASP A 3 32.10 -14.62 3.16
N LYS A 4 32.32 -15.49 4.13
CA LYS A 4 31.42 -16.61 4.42
C LYS A 4 30.38 -16.13 5.41
N GLU A 5 29.13 -15.96 4.98
CA GLU A 5 28.02 -15.63 5.88
C GLU A 5 27.79 -16.80 6.84
N LEU A 6 28.06 -16.59 8.13
CA LEU A 6 27.94 -17.62 9.18
C LEU A 6 26.51 -17.72 9.73
N LEU A 7 25.69 -16.70 9.51
CA LEU A 7 24.30 -16.61 9.98
C LEU A 7 23.49 -15.71 9.04
N LEU A 8 22.33 -16.22 8.59
CA LEU A 8 21.38 -15.49 7.75
C LEU A 8 20.01 -15.51 8.43
N GLU A 9 19.68 -14.43 9.13
CA GLU A 9 18.37 -14.28 9.81
C GLU A 9 17.31 -13.65 8.89
N ARG A 10 17.76 -12.91 7.86
CA ARG A 10 16.89 -12.12 7.00
C ARG A 10 16.46 -12.92 5.79
N ASN A 11 15.14 -13.03 5.61
CA ASN A 11 14.59 -13.56 4.37
C ASN A 11 14.84 -12.60 3.21
N VAL A 12 15.34 -13.13 2.09
CA VAL A 12 15.56 -12.40 0.84
C VAL A 12 14.83 -13.08 -0.30
N GLY A 13 14.36 -12.30 -1.26
CA GLY A 13 13.64 -12.81 -2.43
C GLY A 13 12.59 -11.84 -2.93
N THR A 14 11.93 -12.24 -4.02
CA THR A 14 10.80 -11.50 -4.57
C THR A 14 9.58 -11.68 -3.67
N PHE A 15 8.83 -10.61 -3.44
CA PHE A 15 7.59 -10.65 -2.67
C PHE A 15 6.44 -10.01 -3.45
N GLU A 16 5.24 -10.51 -3.20
CA GLU A 16 3.99 -9.97 -3.74
C GLU A 16 2.94 -9.98 -2.63
N ARG A 17 2.12 -8.92 -2.53
CA ARG A 17 1.00 -8.88 -1.59
C ARG A 17 -0.22 -8.24 -2.24
N ARG A 18 -1.38 -8.89 -2.09
CA ARG A 18 -2.67 -8.37 -2.55
C ARG A 18 -3.51 -7.97 -1.35
N LEU A 19 -4.14 -6.79 -1.43
CA LEU A 19 -5.02 -6.25 -0.41
C LEU A 19 -6.36 -5.89 -1.06
N GLN A 20 -7.46 -6.24 -0.42
CA GLN A 20 -8.78 -5.82 -0.88
C GLN A 20 -9.10 -4.44 -0.31
N LEU A 21 -9.29 -3.47 -1.20
CA LEU A 21 -9.60 -2.09 -0.82
C LEU A 21 -11.12 -1.85 -0.74
N PRO A 22 -11.57 -0.83 0.01
CA PRO A 22 -12.96 -0.40 0.00
C PRO A 22 -13.43 0.02 -1.41
N LYS A 23 -14.71 -0.20 -1.71
CA LYS A 23 -15.28 0.12 -3.04
C LYS A 23 -15.29 1.62 -3.37
N ASN A 24 -15.26 2.47 -2.36
CA ASN A 24 -15.40 3.92 -2.50
C ASN A 24 -14.05 4.64 -2.53
N ILE A 25 -12.96 3.99 -2.94
CA ILE A 25 -11.67 4.67 -3.12
C ILE A 25 -11.67 5.45 -4.44
N ASN A 26 -11.09 6.65 -4.41
CA ASN A 26 -10.71 7.40 -5.60
C ASN A 26 -9.33 6.92 -6.05
N PHE A 27 -9.28 6.19 -7.16
CA PHE A 27 -8.02 5.62 -7.69
C PHE A 27 -7.18 6.64 -8.48
N GLU A 28 -7.75 7.79 -8.84
CA GLU A 28 -7.04 8.86 -9.54
C GLU A 28 -6.09 9.63 -8.60
N GLU A 29 -6.32 9.57 -7.29
CA GLU A 29 -5.57 10.30 -6.25
C GLU A 29 -4.78 9.36 -5.33
N VAL A 30 -4.32 8.23 -5.87
CA VAL A 30 -3.48 7.30 -5.11
C VAL A 30 -2.05 7.80 -5.08
N GLU A 31 -1.50 7.93 -3.88
CA GLU A 31 -0.11 8.32 -3.65
C GLU A 31 0.67 7.15 -3.05
N ALA A 32 1.93 6.99 -3.47
CA ALA A 32 2.86 6.03 -2.91
C ALA A 32 4.16 6.75 -2.49
N LYS A 33 4.65 6.48 -1.28
CA LYS A 33 5.91 7.02 -0.77
C LYS A 33 6.73 5.90 -0.14
N LEU A 34 7.99 5.76 -0.57
CA LEU A 34 8.97 4.89 0.08
C LEU A 34 9.92 5.77 0.89
N ASP A 35 9.96 5.56 2.20
CA ASP A 35 10.79 6.36 3.11
C ASP A 35 11.29 5.49 4.26
N LEU A 36 12.58 5.58 4.59
CA LEU A 36 13.23 4.81 5.66
C LEU A 36 12.88 3.31 5.67
N GLY A 37 12.77 2.69 4.48
CA GLY A 37 12.46 1.27 4.33
C GLY A 37 10.97 0.91 4.45
N VAL A 38 10.07 1.89 4.52
CA VAL A 38 8.62 1.69 4.60
C VAL A 38 7.93 2.22 3.35
N LEU A 39 7.23 1.34 2.63
CA LEU A 39 6.31 1.74 1.56
C LEU A 39 4.96 2.10 2.16
N THR A 40 4.58 3.37 2.06
CA THR A 40 3.27 3.89 2.46
C THR A 40 2.41 4.13 1.22
N LEU A 41 1.20 3.57 1.20
CA LEU A 41 0.19 3.78 0.17
C LEU A 41 -0.97 4.57 0.76
N LYS A 42 -1.31 5.71 0.14
CA LYS A 42 -2.40 6.60 0.59
C LYS A 42 -3.53 6.57 -0.42
N TYR A 43 -4.73 6.30 0.07
CA TYR A 43 -5.96 6.18 -0.71
C TYR A 43 -6.99 7.18 -0.22
N VAL A 44 -7.54 7.98 -1.12
CA VAL A 44 -8.61 8.93 -0.81
C VAL A 44 -9.97 8.26 -0.97
N LYS A 45 -10.91 8.51 -0.06
CA LYS A 45 -12.30 8.05 -0.22
C LYS A 45 -13.06 9.03 -1.10
N LYS A 46 -13.86 8.53 -2.02
CA LYS A 46 -14.85 9.30 -2.78
C LYS A 46 -15.80 10.01 -1.79
N PRO A 47 -16.21 11.25 -2.10
CA PRO A 47 -17.20 11.96 -1.30
C PRO A 47 -18.46 11.11 -1.13
N LYS A 48 -19.05 11.13 0.07
CA LYS A 48 -20.39 10.57 0.26
C LYS A 48 -21.35 11.50 -0.48
N VAL A 49 -22.07 10.98 -1.47
CA VAL A 49 -23.21 11.69 -2.04
C VAL A 49 -24.31 11.60 -0.99
N ASP A 50 -24.41 12.62 -0.14
CA ASP A 50 -25.57 12.74 0.74
C ASP A 50 -26.81 12.80 -0.15
N ALA A 51 -27.74 11.89 0.12
CA ALA A 51 -28.96 11.70 -0.63
C ALA A 51 -29.79 12.99 -0.65
N MET A 52 -29.59 13.85 -1.65
CA MET A 52 -30.62 14.81 -2.06
C MET A 52 -31.70 14.04 -2.82
N LYS A 53 -32.44 13.20 -2.09
CA LYS A 53 -33.78 12.78 -2.47
C LYS A 53 -34.74 13.72 -1.72
N LYS A 54 -34.83 14.97 -2.18
CA LYS A 54 -35.96 15.84 -1.82
C LYS A 54 -37.17 15.30 -2.60
N ILE A 55 -38.08 14.68 -1.86
CA ILE A 55 -39.47 14.43 -2.27
C ILE A 55 -40.21 15.77 -2.19
#